data_AF-A0A3C0C279-F1
#
_entry.id   AF-A0A3C0C279-F1
#
_cell.length_a   1.000
_cell.length_b   1.000
_cell.length_c   1.000
_cell.angle_alpha   90.00
_cell.angle_beta   90.00
_cell.angle_gamma   90.00
#
_symmetry.space_group_name_H-M   'P 1'
#
loop_
_entity.id
_entity.type
_entity.pdbx_description
1 polymer ?
#
loop_
_entity_poly.entity_id
_entity_poly.type
_entity_poly.pdbx_seq_one_letter_code
_entity_poly.pdbx_strand_id
1 'polypeptide(L)'
;MKQWKNGNLISKTGYSLNGIWSAFKSEKAVRREFGALAFLVVLALWKGKDVKTVLAVFLAGLFPIVIELINTSCETMIDMLLGPIYREDVRHAKDMLSGAVLISLFCGYTAALILIFG
;
A
#
# COMPACT_ATOMS: atom_id res chain seq x y z
N MET A 1 33.14 -0.05 0.15
CA MET A 1 31.68 0.01 -0.09
C MET A 1 30.99 -0.65 1.11
N LYS A 2 30.16 0.08 1.86
CA LYS A 2 29.46 -0.45 3.04
C LYS A 2 28.54 -1.58 2.56
N GLN A 3 28.74 -2.83 3.04
CA GLN A 3 27.90 -3.96 2.63
C GLN A 3 26.44 -3.64 2.92
N TRP A 4 25.62 -3.55 1.87
CA TRP A 4 24.29 -2.97 1.97
C TRP A 4 23.29 -3.89 2.67
N LYS A 5 23.51 -5.21 2.67
CA LYS A 5 22.64 -6.19 3.32
C LYS A 5 23.41 -7.46 3.70
N ASN A 6 23.82 -7.56 4.97
CA ASN A 6 24.17 -8.83 5.62
C ASN A 6 23.77 -8.71 7.08
N GLY A 7 22.55 -9.14 7.39
CA GLY A 7 22.04 -9.09 8.75
C GLY A 7 21.05 -10.23 8.99
N ASN A 8 21.04 -10.72 10.22
CA ASN A 8 20.24 -11.83 10.71
C ASN A 8 18.73 -11.50 10.57
N LEU A 9 17.85 -12.50 10.62
CA LEU A 9 16.40 -12.37 10.35
C LEU A 9 15.75 -11.15 11.05
N ILE A 10 16.14 -10.89 12.30
CA ILE A 10 15.69 -9.75 13.13
C ILE A 10 16.01 -8.40 12.48
N SER A 11 17.21 -8.23 11.92
CA SER A 11 17.60 -6.99 11.24
C SER A 11 16.83 -6.79 9.93
N LYS A 12 16.55 -7.88 9.18
CA LYS A 12 15.73 -7.83 7.96
C LYS A 12 14.30 -7.40 8.28
N THR A 13 13.71 -7.94 9.34
CA THR A 13 12.39 -7.51 9.84
C THR A 13 12.40 -6.05 10.26
N GLY A 14 13.45 -5.58 10.94
CA GLY A 14 13.62 -4.18 11.30
C GLY A 14 13.66 -3.24 10.09
N TYR A 15 14.36 -3.62 9.01
CA TYR A 15 14.37 -2.84 7.77
C TYR A 15 12.99 -2.80 7.08
N SER A 16 12.27 -3.92 7.05
CA SER A 16 10.92 -3.96 6.47
C SER A 16 9.94 -3.07 7.25
N LEU A 17 9.98 -3.12 8.59
CA LEU A 17 9.16 -2.26 9.44
C LEU A 17 9.52 -0.77 9.27
N ASN A 18 10.80 -0.44 9.14
CA ASN A 18 11.24 0.91 8.85
C ASN A 18 10.74 1.40 7.48
N GLY A 19 10.68 0.53 6.46
CA GLY A 19 10.12 0.86 5.16
C GLY A 19 8.64 1.23 5.23
N ILE A 20 7.84 0.41 5.92
CA ILE A 20 6.40 0.68 6.13
C ILE A 20 6.21 1.97 6.94
N TRP A 21 6.97 2.14 8.02
CA TRP A 21 6.88 3.33 8.88
C TRP A 21 7.29 4.61 8.14
N SER A 22 8.35 4.55 7.34
CA SER A 22 8.82 5.68 6.54
C SER A 22 7.73 6.11 5.55
N ALA A 23 7.16 5.18 4.80
CA ALA A 23 6.10 5.46 3.84
C ALA A 23 4.83 6.00 4.52
N PHE A 24 4.46 5.47 5.69
CA PHE A 24 3.34 6.01 6.48
C PHE A 24 3.59 7.46 6.93
N LYS A 25 4.83 7.82 7.24
CA LYS A 25 5.18 9.18 7.67
C LYS A 25 5.31 10.15 6.49
N SER A 26 5.89 9.74 5.37
CA SER A 26 6.11 10.60 4.20
C SER A 26 4.85 10.76 3.35
N GLU A 27 4.12 9.66 3.10
CA GLU A 27 3.05 9.65 2.11
C GLU A 27 1.67 9.85 2.73
N LYS A 28 1.00 10.93 2.29
CA LYS A 28 -0.40 11.18 2.66
C LYS A 28 -1.32 10.05 2.15
N ALA A 29 -1.04 9.51 0.97
CA ALA A 29 -1.83 8.45 0.37
C ALA A 29 -1.82 7.16 1.21
N VAL A 30 -0.63 6.69 1.60
CA VAL A 30 -0.46 5.55 2.52
C VAL A 30 -1.27 5.74 3.81
N ARG A 31 -1.19 6.93 4.45
CA ARG A 31 -1.99 7.19 5.67
C ARG A 31 -3.49 7.09 5.44
N ARG A 32 -4.00 7.59 4.31
CA ARG A 32 -5.43 7.49 3.97
C ARG A 32 -5.85 6.03 3.85
N GLU A 33 -5.04 5.19 3.22
CA GLU A 33 -5.37 3.78 3.02
C GLU A 33 -5.33 2.99 4.32
N PHE A 34 -4.37 3.25 5.21
CA PHE A 34 -4.40 2.70 6.57
C PHE A 34 -5.64 3.14 7.36
N GLY A 35 -6.05 4.41 7.22
CA GLY A 35 -7.29 4.91 7.82
C GLY A 35 -8.54 4.22 7.27
N ALA A 36 -8.60 4.01 5.95
CA ALA A 36 -9.68 3.28 5.29
C ALA A 36 -9.72 1.80 5.72
N LEU A 37 -8.57 1.14 5.81
CA LEU A 37 -8.46 -0.23 6.33
C LEU A 37 -9.01 -0.32 7.76
N ALA A 38 -8.57 0.58 8.65
CA ALA A 38 -9.06 0.61 10.03
C ALA A 38 -10.58 0.82 10.08
N PHE A 39 -11.10 1.75 9.26
CA PHE A 39 -12.54 2.00 9.14
C PHE A 39 -13.31 0.76 8.67
N LEU A 40 -12.86 0.08 7.61
CA LEU A 40 -13.51 -1.12 7.09
C LEU A 40 -13.53 -2.26 8.10
N VAL A 41 -12.44 -2.46 8.85
CA VAL A 41 -12.38 -3.49 9.90
C VAL A 41 -13.32 -3.16 11.05
N VAL A 42 -13.33 -1.91 11.53
CA VAL A 42 -14.26 -1.47 12.59
C VAL A 42 -15.72 -1.63 12.12
N LEU A 43 -16.00 -1.28 10.86
CA LEU A 43 -17.33 -1.42 10.27
C LEU A 43 -17.78 -2.89 10.20
N ALA A 44 -16.88 -3.80 9.80
CA ALA A 44 -17.16 -5.25 9.76
C ALA A 44 -17.46 -5.81 11.16
N LEU A 45 -16.66 -5.41 12.17
CA LEU A 45 -16.88 -5.79 13.57
C LEU A 45 -18.20 -5.22 14.10
N TRP A 46 -18.51 -3.96 13.80
CA TRP A 46 -19.77 -3.32 14.19
C TRP A 46 -21.00 -3.99 13.56
N LYS A 47 -20.86 -4.53 12.35
CA LYS A 47 -21.89 -5.36 11.70
C LYS A 47 -21.99 -6.79 12.25
N GLY A 48 -21.19 -7.15 13.24
CA GLY A 48 -21.22 -8.47 13.85
C GLY A 48 -20.75 -9.60 12.93
N LYS A 49 -19.91 -9.29 11.94
CA LYS A 49 -19.34 -10.30 11.04
C LYS A 49 -18.40 -11.24 11.82
N ASP A 50 -18.35 -12.50 11.40
CA ASP A 50 -17.48 -13.51 12.01
C ASP A 50 -15.99 -13.23 11.72
N VAL A 51 -15.12 -13.90 12.47
CA VAL A 51 -13.66 -13.71 12.40
C VAL A 51 -13.11 -13.93 10.98
N LYS A 52 -13.66 -14.89 10.21
CA LYS A 52 -13.16 -15.17 8.85
C LYS A 52 -13.51 -14.02 7.92
N THR A 53 -14.72 -13.50 8.01
CA THR A 53 -15.16 -12.33 7.23
C THR A 53 -14.34 -11.09 7.59
N VAL A 54 -14.11 -10.83 8.88
CA VAL A 54 -13.28 -9.69 9.32
C VAL A 54 -11.84 -9.82 8.81
N LEU A 55 -11.25 -11.03 8.85
CA LEU A 55 -9.93 -11.28 8.29
C LEU A 55 -9.90 -11.04 6.77
N ALA A 56 -10.93 -11.48 6.04
CA ALA A 56 -11.02 -11.25 4.60
C ALA A 56 -11.13 -9.75 4.27
N VAL A 57 -11.91 -8.98 5.04
CA VAL A 57 -11.98 -7.51 4.93
C VAL A 57 -10.63 -6.87 5.20
N PHE A 58 -9.91 -7.32 6.24
CA PHE A 58 -8.57 -6.84 6.56
C PHE A 58 -7.58 -7.08 5.41
N LEU A 59 -7.57 -8.28 4.84
CA LEU A 59 -6.70 -8.61 3.70
C LEU A 59 -7.07 -7.82 2.44
N ALA A 60 -8.37 -7.63 2.18
CA ALA A 60 -8.84 -6.83 1.05
C ALA A 60 -8.46 -5.35 1.19
N GLY A 61 -8.51 -4.79 2.41
CA GLY A 61 -8.08 -3.42 2.68
C GLY A 61 -6.55 -3.24 2.73
N LEU A 62 -5.78 -4.30 3.02
CA LEU A 62 -4.31 -4.27 2.93
C LEU A 62 -3.80 -4.23 1.49
N PHE A 63 -4.55 -4.80 0.54
CA PHE A 63 -4.14 -4.88 -0.86
C PHE A 63 -3.75 -3.52 -1.47
N PRO A 64 -4.57 -2.45 -1.38
CA PRO A 64 -4.19 -1.14 -1.91
C PRO A 64 -2.92 -0.58 -1.25
N ILE A 65 -2.73 -0.77 0.06
CA ILE A 65 -1.53 -0.33 0.78
C ILE A 65 -0.26 -0.95 0.18
N VAL A 66 -0.30 -2.24 -0.15
CA VAL A 66 0.84 -2.91 -0.81
C VAL A 66 1.13 -2.27 -2.16
N ILE A 67 0.10 -2.01 -2.96
CA ILE A 67 0.26 -1.41 -4.29
C ILE A 67 0.75 0.04 -4.18
N GLU A 68 0.30 0.82 -3.20
CA GLU A 68 0.75 2.19 -2.97
C GLU A 68 2.21 2.28 -2.52
N LEU A 69 2.67 1.30 -1.70
CA LEU A 69 4.08 1.18 -1.36
C LEU A 69 4.95 0.87 -2.59
N ILE A 70 4.47 0.00 -3.48
CA ILE A 70 5.15 -0.30 -4.74
C ILE A 70 5.18 0.96 -5.62
N ASN A 71 4.04 1.62 -5.81
CA ASN A 71 3.91 2.88 -6.56
C ASN A 71 4.93 3.91 -6.08
N THR A 72 4.90 4.25 -4.79
CA THR A 72 5.82 5.21 -4.17
C THR A 72 7.29 4.83 -4.38
N SER A 73 7.63 3.55 -4.23
CA SER A 73 9.01 3.08 -4.40
C SER A 73 9.49 3.20 -5.85
N CYS A 74 8.62 2.90 -6.82
CA CYS A 74 8.91 3.00 -8.23
C CYS A 74 9.00 4.46 -8.67
N GLU A 75 8.09 5.32 -8.24
CA GLU A 75 8.14 6.77 -8.52
C GLU A 75 9.42 7.40 -7.94
N THR A 76 9.78 7.05 -6.70
CA THR A 76 11.03 7.51 -6.08
C THR A 76 12.25 7.07 -6.89
N MET A 77 12.26 5.83 -7.39
CA MET A 77 13.36 5.32 -8.20
C MET A 77 13.44 6.02 -9.57
N ILE A 78 12.29 6.26 -10.21
CA ILE A 78 12.18 7.03 -11.45
C ILE A 78 12.75 8.43 -11.27
N ASP A 79 12.35 9.13 -10.20
CA ASP A 79 12.80 10.49 -9.92
C ASP A 79 14.29 10.56 -9.58
N MET A 80 14.81 9.56 -8.85
CA MET A 80 16.24 9.45 -8.57
C MET A 80 17.08 9.21 -9.84
N LEU A 81 16.61 8.39 -10.78
CA LEU A 81 17.38 7.98 -11.95
C LEU A 81 17.30 9.00 -13.10
N LEU A 82 16.14 9.63 -13.29
CA LEU A 82 15.85 10.43 -14.48
C LEU A 82 15.86 11.94 -14.21
N GLY A 83 15.77 12.35 -12.94
CA GLY A 83 15.77 13.75 -12.54
C GLY A 83 14.52 14.53 -12.96
N PRO A 84 14.54 15.88 -12.87
CA PRO A 84 13.34 16.72 -12.99
C PRO A 84 12.92 17.03 -14.44
N ILE A 85 13.48 16.35 -15.45
CA ILE A 85 13.19 16.63 -16.86
C ILE A 85 11.90 15.92 -17.25
N TYR A 86 10.90 16.68 -17.73
CA TYR A 86 9.66 16.11 -18.24
C TYR A 86 9.94 15.28 -19.49
N ARG A 87 9.48 14.02 -19.48
CA ARG A 87 9.45 13.15 -20.65
C ARG A 87 8.15 12.36 -20.68
N GLU A 88 7.64 12.15 -21.88
CA GLU A 88 6.35 11.51 -22.11
C GLU A 88 6.34 10.04 -21.64
N ASP A 89 7.44 9.31 -21.88
CA ASP A 89 7.63 7.93 -21.42
C ASP A 89 7.59 7.82 -19.89
N VAL A 90 8.20 8.78 -19.19
CA VAL A 90 8.21 8.85 -17.72
C VAL A 90 6.82 9.14 -17.19
N ARG A 91 6.10 10.07 -17.81
CA ARG A 91 4.71 10.37 -17.45
C ARG A 91 3.85 9.11 -17.60
N HIS A 92 3.94 8.41 -18.74
CA HIS A 92 3.20 7.16 -18.95
C HIS A 92 3.52 6.10 -17.90
N ALA A 93 4.79 5.92 -17.52
CA ALA A 93 5.17 4.97 -16.48
C ALA A 93 4.54 5.32 -15.12
N LYS A 94 4.57 6.59 -14.71
CA LYS A 94 3.94 7.05 -13.45
C LYS A 94 2.42 6.92 -13.49
N ASP A 95 1.80 7.25 -14.62
CA ASP A 95 0.35 7.11 -14.80
C ASP A 95 -0.08 5.63 -14.68
N MET A 96 0.72 4.69 -15.17
CA MET A 96 0.46 3.25 -15.02
C MET A 96 0.57 2.79 -13.56
N LEU A 97 1.54 3.30 -12.79
CA LEU A 97 1.67 2.98 -11.37
C LEU A 97 0.47 3.51 -10.57
N SER A 98 0.08 4.77 -10.82
CA SER A 98 -1.14 5.35 -10.25
C SER A 98 -2.41 4.60 -10.67
N GLY A 99 -2.46 4.13 -11.93
CA GLY A 99 -3.54 3.28 -12.43
C GLY A 99 -3.64 1.94 -11.68
N ALA A 100 -2.51 1.32 -11.34
CA ALA A 100 -2.48 0.11 -10.54
C ALA A 100 -3.05 0.34 -9.12
N VAL A 101 -2.74 1.48 -8.51
CA VAL A 101 -3.32 1.89 -7.22
C VAL A 101 -4.83 2.07 -7.33
N LEU A 102 -5.32 2.72 -8.39
CA LEU A 102 -6.75 2.89 -8.60
C LEU A 102 -7.48 1.55 -8.73
N ILE A 103 -6.92 0.62 -9.51
CA ILE A 103 -7.49 -0.73 -9.68
C ILE A 103 -7.48 -1.49 -8.35
N SER A 104 -6.42 -1.38 -7.56
CA SER A 104 -6.32 -2.07 -6.28
C SER A 104 -7.31 -1.54 -5.25
N LEU A 105 -7.53 -0.23 -5.21
CA LEU A 105 -8.58 0.41 -4.40
C LEU A 105 -9.96 -0.10 -4.80
N PHE A 106 -10.25 -0.13 -6.11
CA PHE A 106 -11.53 -0.62 -6.61
C PHE A 106 -11.74 -2.09 -6.19
N CYS A 107 -10.79 -2.97 -6.48
CA CYS A 107 -10.89 -4.39 -6.13
C CYS A 107 -10.99 -4.63 -4.62
N GLY A 108 -10.09 -4.03 -3.83
CA GLY A 108 -10.02 -4.24 -2.39
C GLY A 108 -11.24 -3.71 -1.66
N TYR A 109 -11.67 -2.49 -1.96
CA TYR A 109 -12.79 -1.86 -1.26
C TYR A 109 -14.14 -2.42 -1.71
N THR A 110 -14.32 -2.74 -3.00
CA THR A 110 -15.56 -3.41 -3.43
C THR A 110 -15.70 -4.79 -2.79
N ALA A 111 -14.63 -5.58 -2.75
CA ALA A 111 -14.63 -6.87 -2.06
C ALA A 111 -14.95 -6.71 -0.56
N ALA A 112 -14.31 -5.76 0.13
CA ALA A 112 -14.58 -5.49 1.53
C ALA A 112 -16.04 -5.09 1.78
N LEU A 113 -16.61 -4.21 0.95
CA LEU A 113 -18.00 -3.79 1.08
C LEU A 113 -18.97 -4.95 0.83
N ILE A 114 -18.72 -5.80 -0.17
CA ILE A 114 -19.53 -7.00 -0.42
C ILE A 114 -19.48 -7.94 0.79
N LEU A 115 -18.30 -8.17 1.37
CA LEU A 115 -18.16 -9.01 2.57
C LEU A 115 -18.92 -8.44 3.79
N ILE A 116 -18.96 -7.12 3.92
CA ILE A 116 -19.63 -6.44 5.05
C ILE A 116 -21.15 -6.38 4.89
N PHE A 117 -21.66 -6.14 3.68
CA PHE A 117 -23.08 -5.86 3.44
C PHE A 117 -23.83 -6.95 2.71
N GLY A 118 -23.12 -7.88 2.06
CA GLY A 118 -23.69 -9.12 1.55
C GLY A 118 -23.85 -10.19 2.63
#